data_AF-A0A3N5NPZ9-F1
#
_entry.id   AF-A0A3N5NPZ9-F1
#
_cell.length_a   1.000
_cell.length_b   1.000
_cell.length_c   1.000
_cell.angle_alpha   90.00
_cell.angle_beta   90.00
_cell.angle_gamma   90.00
#
_symmetry.space_group_name_H-M   'P 1'
#
loop_
_entity.id
_entity.type
_entity.pdbx_description
1 polymer ?
#
loop_
_entity_poly.entity_id
_entity_poly.type
_entity_poly.pdbx_seq_one_letter_code
_entity_poly.pdbx_strand_id
1 'polypeptide(L)'
;MKNLTLIFVVIAGMTLSSCGKKVPVFLNSVPDDAVLVASLHPMQLHRKGQVNTLENLKEKMKDEVWSQLIEDPLSTGLMLDEYLYAFLIMEEEDPVIGVVCGMKDVNKFVTVLEKIKDDMSPEFKEMDGYTYIQPDQKGIISWNDERMIILASPHSDEFTIEYWTGALDRLYDPVKEESITSMVDFMDFHGKMKDMNLWVSSDELKPFIEKAIPDTLQFELPVELYNNYAHAYCEFADGAMYVTTETHFSEEVEKNVEQFLVLKPSMNQDLLKLAPGGNLLLAISGSLDLTKFKGLMDRFQAPGMDQMGGKLEQVTGVPPKELLQALTGDFTIAVNAVQGESMIPVEIFAGIGVNNSIIQEKLMDSLSTMAPVEKQEDFFIINFQGNEIYSGIINDLWVITNARGYKDDAKDGEVEHSLLDSKFSEYADGSLGMYLNLDLSTYPAMVQSIMSQKPQQKQWLVHLTSSFKCMGASASNYSGRFTLETNMPSENSLYT
;
A
#
# COMPACT_ATOMS: atom_id res chain seq x y z
N MET A 1 -21.91 -18.91 -45.77
CA MET A 1 -21.46 -19.79 -44.67
C MET A 1 -19.94 -19.85 -44.53
N LYS A 2 -19.14 -20.02 -45.59
CA LYS A 2 -17.65 -20.04 -45.51
C LYS A 2 -16.99 -18.75 -44.96
N ASN A 3 -17.63 -17.58 -45.11
CA ASN A 3 -17.07 -16.31 -44.63
C ASN A 3 -17.34 -16.02 -43.14
N LEU A 4 -18.33 -16.68 -42.52
CA LEU A 4 -18.60 -16.53 -41.08
C LEU A 4 -17.64 -17.39 -40.24
N THR A 5 -17.23 -18.54 -40.76
CA THR A 5 -16.27 -19.44 -40.10
C THR A 5 -14.88 -18.81 -40.02
N LEU A 6 -14.48 -18.02 -41.03
CA LEU A 6 -13.19 -17.31 -41.03
C LEU A 6 -13.16 -16.18 -39.99
N ILE A 7 -14.28 -15.47 -39.81
CA ILE A 7 -14.42 -14.41 -38.79
C ILE A 7 -14.37 -15.01 -37.37
N PHE A 8 -15.00 -16.16 -37.14
CA PHE A 8 -14.90 -16.86 -35.85
C PHE A 8 -13.48 -17.39 -35.57
N VAL A 9 -12.74 -17.83 -36.57
CA VAL A 9 -11.34 -18.28 -36.41
C VAL A 9 -10.39 -17.10 -36.19
N VAL A 10 -10.64 -15.94 -36.80
CA VAL A 10 -9.85 -14.71 -36.55
C VAL A 10 -10.19 -14.10 -35.19
N ILE A 11 -11.46 -14.12 -34.76
CA ILE A 11 -11.86 -13.68 -33.41
C ILE A 11 -11.34 -14.64 -32.34
N ALA A 12 -11.43 -15.97 -32.56
CA ALA A 12 -10.82 -16.96 -31.66
C ALA A 12 -9.28 -16.91 -31.67
N GLY A 13 -8.68 -16.51 -32.79
CA GLY A 13 -7.24 -16.27 -32.91
C GLY A 13 -6.80 -14.98 -32.22
N MET A 14 -7.64 -13.94 -32.22
CA MET A 14 -7.39 -12.68 -31.52
C MET A 14 -7.63 -12.77 -30.01
N THR A 15 -8.47 -13.70 -29.53
CA THR A 15 -8.58 -14.01 -28.09
C THR A 15 -7.45 -14.91 -27.56
N LEU A 16 -6.67 -15.55 -28.43
CA LEU A 16 -5.52 -16.39 -28.06
C LEU A 16 -4.16 -15.70 -28.29
N SER A 17 -4.15 -14.49 -28.86
CA SER A 17 -3.00 -13.60 -28.89
C SER A 17 -3.01 -12.60 -27.74
N SER A 18 -3.50 -13.00 -26.56
CA SER A 18 -2.98 -12.42 -25.33
C SER A 18 -1.50 -12.81 -25.30
N CYS A 19 -0.61 -11.83 -25.44
CA CYS A 19 0.81 -12.00 -25.18
C CYS A 19 1.02 -12.22 -23.68
N GLY A 20 0.45 -13.31 -23.13
CA GLY A 20 0.85 -13.83 -21.84
C GLY A 20 2.27 -14.33 -22.00
N LYS A 21 3.21 -13.72 -21.26
CA LYS A 21 4.52 -14.34 -21.06
C LYS A 21 4.26 -15.79 -20.67
N LYS A 22 4.91 -16.74 -21.36
CA LYS A 22 4.80 -18.15 -20.97
C LYS A 22 5.22 -18.25 -19.51
N VAL A 23 4.36 -18.85 -18.69
CA VAL A 23 4.68 -19.14 -17.29
C VAL A 23 5.98 -19.94 -17.26
N PRO A 24 7.01 -19.50 -16.52
CA PRO A 24 8.24 -20.26 -16.41
C PRO A 24 7.96 -21.62 -15.78
N VAL A 25 8.52 -22.69 -16.34
CA VAL A 25 8.26 -24.07 -15.88
C VAL A 25 8.66 -24.26 -14.41
N PHE A 26 9.72 -23.57 -13.96
CA PHE A 26 10.16 -23.63 -12.57
C PHE A 26 9.14 -23.07 -11.57
N LEU A 27 8.18 -22.23 -12.00
CA LEU A 27 7.12 -21.73 -11.14
C LEU A 27 6.20 -22.85 -10.66
N ASN A 28 6.18 -23.99 -11.35
CA ASN A 28 5.41 -25.15 -10.91
C ASN A 28 5.85 -25.67 -9.53
N SER A 29 7.09 -25.35 -9.12
CA SER A 29 7.68 -25.73 -7.83
C SER A 29 7.21 -24.89 -6.65
N VAL A 30 6.35 -23.88 -6.86
CA VAL A 30 5.67 -23.19 -5.77
C VAL A 30 4.36 -23.95 -5.50
N PRO A 31 4.13 -24.43 -4.27
CA PRO A 31 2.95 -25.21 -3.94
C PRO A 31 1.70 -24.32 -3.86
N ASP A 32 0.52 -24.92 -4.05
CA ASP A 32 -0.78 -24.23 -4.01
C ASP A 32 -1.26 -23.87 -2.58
N ASP A 33 -0.67 -24.49 -1.56
CA ASP A 33 -0.88 -24.18 -0.14
C ASP A 33 -0.02 -23.01 0.39
N ALA A 34 0.72 -22.33 -0.47
CA ALA A 34 1.45 -21.13 -0.09
C ALA A 34 0.49 -20.01 0.36
N VAL A 35 0.72 -19.43 1.55
CA VAL A 35 -0.07 -18.27 2.03
C VAL A 35 0.38 -16.96 1.42
N LEU A 36 1.64 -16.92 1.00
CA LEU A 36 2.28 -15.72 0.49
C LEU A 36 3.21 -16.14 -0.63
N VAL A 37 3.15 -15.41 -1.74
CA VAL A 37 4.10 -15.51 -2.84
C VAL A 37 4.56 -14.10 -3.19
N ALA A 38 5.80 -13.77 -2.83
CA ALA A 38 6.47 -12.56 -3.28
C ALA A 38 7.27 -12.86 -4.55
N SER A 39 7.32 -11.91 -5.46
CA SER A 39 8.21 -12.00 -6.62
C SER A 39 8.90 -10.69 -6.89
N LEU A 40 10.10 -10.76 -7.44
CA LEU A 40 10.85 -9.59 -7.88
C LEU A 40 11.58 -9.90 -9.18
N HIS A 41 11.76 -8.89 -10.01
CA HIS A 41 12.52 -9.01 -11.25
C HIS A 41 13.92 -8.38 -11.06
N PRO A 42 14.96 -9.18 -10.73
CA PRO A 42 16.24 -8.64 -10.28
C PRO A 42 16.90 -7.76 -11.33
N MET A 43 16.89 -8.20 -12.60
CA MET A 43 17.48 -7.42 -13.69
C MET A 43 16.75 -6.11 -13.99
N GLN A 44 15.41 -6.05 -13.84
CA GLN A 44 14.68 -4.80 -14.00
C GLN A 44 15.01 -3.84 -12.87
N LEU A 45 15.02 -4.30 -11.62
CA LEU A 45 15.42 -3.49 -10.46
C LEU A 45 16.86 -2.99 -10.59
N HIS A 46 17.79 -3.87 -10.98
CA HIS A 46 19.19 -3.51 -11.20
C HIS A 46 19.34 -2.40 -12.25
N ARG A 47 18.64 -2.52 -13.40
CA ARG A 47 18.70 -1.53 -14.50
C ARG A 47 18.02 -0.22 -14.13
N LYS A 48 16.80 -0.29 -13.58
CA LYS A 48 15.99 0.88 -13.25
C LYS A 48 16.62 1.66 -12.09
N GLY A 49 17.03 0.97 -11.03
CA GLY A 49 17.66 1.56 -9.85
C GLY A 49 19.16 1.85 -9.98
N GLN A 50 19.77 1.59 -11.14
CA GLN A 50 21.20 1.79 -11.39
C GLN A 50 22.08 1.26 -10.24
N VAL A 51 21.74 0.07 -9.73
CA VAL A 51 22.28 -0.44 -8.46
C VAL A 51 23.81 -0.54 -8.48
N ASN A 52 24.38 -0.79 -9.67
CA ASN A 52 25.81 -0.81 -9.93
C ASN A 52 26.52 0.56 -9.84
N THR A 53 25.81 1.68 -9.79
CA THR A 53 26.39 3.02 -9.59
C THR A 53 26.28 3.49 -8.15
N LEU A 54 25.60 2.75 -7.27
CA LEU A 54 25.42 3.09 -5.86
C LEU A 54 26.69 2.75 -5.04
N GLU A 55 27.63 3.68 -4.96
CA GLU A 55 28.88 3.52 -4.21
C GLU A 55 28.64 3.13 -2.74
N ASN A 56 27.66 3.75 -2.07
CA ASN A 56 27.30 3.43 -0.68
C ASN A 56 26.85 1.97 -0.49
N LEU A 57 26.17 1.40 -1.48
CA LEU A 57 25.73 0.00 -1.42
C LEU A 57 26.91 -0.94 -1.60
N LYS A 58 27.80 -0.63 -2.57
CA LYS A 58 29.05 -1.36 -2.77
C LYS A 58 29.98 -1.31 -1.55
N GLU A 59 30.08 -0.16 -0.89
CA GLU A 59 30.89 -0.01 0.32
C GLU A 59 30.35 -0.83 1.51
N LYS A 60 29.03 -1.01 1.59
CA LYS A 60 28.39 -1.84 2.62
C LYS A 60 28.48 -3.34 2.31
N MET A 61 28.47 -3.71 1.03
CA MET A 61 28.59 -5.09 0.57
C MET A 61 30.04 -5.42 0.20
N LYS A 62 30.89 -5.55 1.21
CA LYS A 62 32.34 -5.82 1.03
C LYS A 62 32.69 -7.25 0.64
N ASP A 63 31.71 -8.14 0.67
CA ASP A 63 31.88 -9.53 0.28
C ASP A 63 31.99 -9.65 -1.25
N GLU A 64 32.89 -10.53 -1.72
CA GLU A 64 33.21 -10.66 -3.15
C GLU A 64 32.00 -11.16 -3.96
N VAL A 65 31.19 -12.07 -3.37
CA VAL A 65 30.02 -12.65 -4.03
C VAL A 65 28.92 -11.60 -4.14
N TRP A 66 28.64 -10.88 -3.07
CA TRP A 66 27.65 -9.79 -3.07
C TRP A 66 28.08 -8.64 -3.98
N SER A 67 29.37 -8.32 -4.05
CA SER A 67 29.90 -7.34 -5.01
C SER A 67 29.65 -7.77 -6.46
N GLN A 68 29.92 -9.04 -6.78
CA GLN A 68 29.66 -9.61 -8.12
C GLN A 68 28.18 -9.55 -8.50
N LEU A 69 27.30 -9.88 -7.55
CA LEU A 69 25.84 -9.80 -7.71
C LEU A 69 25.33 -8.38 -8.00
N ILE A 70 25.89 -7.37 -7.33
CA ILE A 70 25.55 -5.96 -7.55
C ILE A 70 26.01 -5.48 -8.93
N GLU A 71 27.18 -5.94 -9.38
CA GLU A 71 27.75 -5.48 -10.65
C GLU A 71 27.11 -6.16 -11.86
N ASP A 72 26.88 -7.48 -11.77
CA ASP A 72 26.21 -8.26 -12.79
C ASP A 72 25.40 -9.40 -12.14
N PRO A 73 24.08 -9.23 -11.96
CA PRO A 73 23.23 -10.30 -11.43
C PRO A 73 23.30 -11.60 -12.26
N LEU A 74 23.56 -11.52 -13.57
CA LEU A 74 23.59 -12.70 -14.45
C LEU A 74 24.88 -13.54 -14.29
N SER A 75 25.86 -13.05 -13.53
CA SER A 75 27.10 -13.78 -13.23
C SER A 75 26.87 -15.05 -12.40
N THR A 76 25.73 -15.16 -11.72
CA THR A 76 25.39 -16.24 -10.79
C THR A 76 25.13 -17.59 -11.44
N GLY A 77 24.80 -17.61 -12.73
CA GLY A 77 24.24 -18.80 -13.37
C GLY A 77 22.75 -19.01 -13.14
N LEU A 78 22.07 -18.12 -12.40
CA LEU A 78 20.61 -18.12 -12.26
C LEU A 78 19.94 -17.28 -13.37
N MET A 79 18.67 -17.58 -13.67
CA MET A 79 17.85 -16.83 -14.62
C MET A 79 17.31 -15.51 -14.00
N LEU A 80 18.21 -14.60 -13.60
CA LEU A 80 17.83 -13.32 -12.98
C LEU A 80 17.32 -12.27 -13.97
N ASP A 81 17.28 -12.61 -15.27
CA ASP A 81 16.55 -11.91 -16.32
C ASP A 81 15.05 -12.26 -16.37
N GLU A 82 14.59 -13.16 -15.50
CA GLU A 82 13.18 -13.46 -15.21
C GLU A 82 12.85 -13.16 -13.74
N TYR A 83 11.63 -13.46 -13.31
CA TYR A 83 11.23 -13.33 -11.91
C TYR A 83 11.85 -14.41 -11.02
N LEU A 84 12.28 -13.98 -9.83
CA LEU A 84 12.54 -14.85 -8.68
C LEU A 84 11.29 -14.85 -7.79
N TYR A 85 10.93 -16.01 -7.27
CA TYR A 85 9.76 -16.20 -6.41
C TYR A 85 10.22 -16.60 -5.02
N ALA A 86 9.68 -15.94 -4.00
CA ALA A 86 9.77 -16.37 -2.62
C ALA A 86 8.36 -16.69 -2.13
N PHE A 87 8.19 -17.80 -1.43
CA PHE A 87 6.89 -18.23 -0.93
C PHE A 87 6.97 -18.62 0.54
N LEU A 88 5.82 -18.63 1.20
CA LEU A 88 5.69 -19.07 2.58
C LEU A 88 4.61 -20.14 2.65
N ILE A 89 4.96 -21.29 3.22
CA ILE A 89 4.02 -22.35 3.61
C ILE A 89 4.01 -22.48 5.13
N MET A 90 2.89 -22.98 5.66
CA MET A 90 2.72 -23.25 7.07
C MET A 90 2.87 -24.74 7.35
N GLU A 91 3.79 -25.08 8.23
CA GLU A 91 4.05 -26.45 8.65
C GLU A 91 3.86 -26.51 10.17
N GLU A 92 2.70 -27.03 10.58
CA GLU A 92 2.21 -26.95 11.96
C GLU A 92 2.18 -25.50 12.49
N GLU A 93 3.11 -25.11 13.36
CA GLU A 93 3.22 -23.75 13.93
C GLU A 93 4.43 -22.95 13.42
N ASP A 94 5.30 -23.57 12.61
CA ASP A 94 6.53 -22.98 12.12
C ASP A 94 6.45 -22.64 10.62
N PRO A 95 6.73 -21.38 10.21
CA PRO A 95 6.73 -21.03 8.81
C PRO A 95 7.95 -21.61 8.11
N VAL A 96 7.75 -22.15 6.90
CA VAL A 96 8.82 -22.49 5.97
C VAL A 96 8.81 -21.50 4.82
N ILE A 97 9.94 -20.83 4.63
CA ILE A 97 10.19 -19.88 3.56
C ILE A 97 10.87 -20.63 2.43
N GLY A 98 10.27 -20.60 1.25
CA GLY A 98 10.86 -21.12 0.03
C GLY A 98 11.30 -20.02 -0.92
N VAL A 99 12.34 -20.28 -1.71
CA VAL A 99 12.75 -19.44 -2.84
C VAL A 99 12.95 -20.32 -4.06
N VAL A 100 12.36 -19.95 -5.19
CA VAL A 100 12.53 -20.63 -6.48
C VAL A 100 13.06 -19.65 -7.52
N CYS A 101 14.09 -20.09 -8.25
CA CYS A 101 14.64 -19.34 -9.38
C CYS A 101 15.03 -20.29 -10.51
N GLY A 102 14.85 -19.89 -11.76
CA GLY A 102 15.31 -20.67 -12.91
C GLY A 102 16.84 -20.80 -12.95
N MET A 103 17.33 -21.92 -13.49
CA MET A 103 18.76 -22.19 -13.67
C MET A 103 19.20 -21.92 -15.10
N LYS A 104 20.28 -21.17 -15.28
CA LYS A 104 20.87 -20.86 -16.58
C LYS A 104 22.18 -21.59 -16.82
N ASP A 105 23.00 -21.74 -15.77
CA ASP A 105 24.31 -22.39 -15.82
C ASP A 105 24.67 -22.94 -14.44
N VAL A 106 24.50 -24.26 -14.28
CA VAL A 106 24.78 -24.98 -13.02
C VAL A 106 26.23 -24.80 -12.57
N ASN A 107 27.20 -24.79 -13.49
CA ASN A 107 28.61 -24.72 -13.12
C ASN A 107 28.95 -23.34 -12.52
N LYS A 108 28.39 -22.27 -13.08
CA LYS A 108 28.54 -20.92 -12.51
C LYS A 108 27.89 -20.83 -11.14
N PHE A 109 26.68 -21.39 -10.99
CA PHE A 109 26.00 -21.40 -9.70
C PHE A 109 26.78 -22.16 -8.63
N VAL A 110 27.29 -23.34 -8.96
CA VAL A 110 28.15 -24.12 -8.07
C VAL A 110 29.42 -23.34 -7.70
N THR A 111 30.06 -22.67 -8.66
CA THR A 111 31.24 -21.82 -8.38
C THR A 111 30.90 -20.70 -7.39
N VAL A 112 29.71 -20.09 -7.50
CA VAL A 112 29.25 -19.08 -6.53
C VAL A 112 29.04 -19.70 -5.16
N LEU A 113 28.39 -20.86 -5.06
CA LEU A 113 28.20 -21.56 -3.80
C LEU A 113 29.53 -21.96 -3.14
N GLU A 114 30.52 -22.39 -3.92
CA GLU A 114 31.86 -22.74 -3.42
C GLU A 114 32.57 -21.54 -2.79
N LYS A 115 32.43 -20.34 -3.36
CA LYS A 115 32.98 -19.11 -2.75
C LYS A 115 32.32 -18.75 -1.42
N ILE A 116 31.01 -19.01 -1.28
CA ILE A 116 30.28 -18.80 -0.02
C ILE A 116 30.67 -19.88 1.01
N LYS A 117 31.02 -21.08 0.54
CA LYS A 117 31.32 -22.27 1.33
C LYS A 117 32.70 -22.26 2.00
N ASP A 118 33.60 -21.32 1.70
CA ASP A 118 34.95 -21.30 2.31
C ASP A 118 34.94 -21.24 3.86
N ASP A 119 33.80 -20.91 4.49
CA ASP A 119 33.56 -20.96 5.94
C ASP A 119 32.64 -22.11 6.44
N MET A 120 32.18 -23.02 5.57
CA MET A 120 31.19 -24.06 5.89
C MET A 120 31.60 -25.48 5.43
N SER A 121 31.49 -26.45 6.35
CA SER A 121 31.84 -27.87 6.16
C SER A 121 30.86 -28.78 5.34
N PRO A 122 29.73 -28.37 4.72
CA PRO A 122 28.84 -29.34 4.08
C PRO A 122 29.28 -29.72 2.65
N GLU A 123 29.35 -31.02 2.36
CA GLU A 123 29.55 -31.57 1.02
C GLU A 123 28.28 -31.44 0.17
N PHE A 124 28.45 -31.31 -1.16
CA PHE A 124 27.33 -31.42 -2.10
C PHE A 124 26.86 -32.87 -2.15
N LYS A 125 25.55 -33.08 -2.01
CA LYS A 125 24.93 -34.41 -2.01
C LYS A 125 24.01 -34.54 -3.22
N GLU A 126 24.14 -35.66 -3.92
CA GLU A 126 23.31 -35.98 -5.08
C GLU A 126 22.10 -36.82 -4.65
N MET A 127 20.92 -36.45 -5.16
CA MET A 127 19.65 -37.18 -5.05
C MET A 127 19.13 -37.48 -6.47
N ASP A 128 18.10 -38.32 -6.57
CA ASP A 128 17.43 -38.50 -7.86
C ASP A 128 16.71 -37.20 -8.24
N GLY A 129 17.17 -36.55 -9.32
CA GLY A 129 16.56 -35.32 -9.85
C GLY A 129 17.17 -33.97 -9.41
N TYR A 130 17.98 -33.92 -8.35
CA TYR A 130 18.65 -32.69 -7.89
C TYR A 130 19.91 -32.92 -7.06
N THR A 131 20.74 -31.89 -6.93
CA THR A 131 21.86 -31.80 -5.98
C THR A 131 21.50 -30.83 -4.87
N TYR A 132 21.98 -31.06 -3.65
CA TYR A 132 21.76 -30.14 -2.54
C TYR A 132 22.98 -29.96 -1.64
N ILE A 133 22.93 -28.88 -0.87
CA ILE A 133 23.78 -28.60 0.28
C ILE A 133 22.91 -28.16 1.45
N GLN A 134 23.29 -28.56 2.66
CA GLN A 134 22.65 -28.12 3.89
C GLN A 134 23.68 -27.31 4.70
N PRO A 135 23.66 -25.96 4.59
CA PRO A 135 24.59 -25.11 5.32
C PRO A 135 24.43 -25.26 6.85
N ASP A 136 23.19 -25.31 7.33
CA ASP A 136 22.83 -25.47 8.75
C ASP A 136 21.55 -26.31 8.92
N GLN A 137 21.09 -26.50 10.16
CA GLN A 137 19.87 -27.27 10.43
C GLN A 137 18.58 -26.54 10.01
N LYS A 138 18.65 -25.23 9.74
CA LYS A 138 17.50 -24.37 9.51
C LYS A 138 17.10 -24.26 8.04
N GLY A 139 17.87 -24.80 7.12
CA GLY A 139 17.50 -24.77 5.72
C GLY A 139 18.37 -25.62 4.80
N ILE A 140 17.93 -25.69 3.56
CA ILE A 140 18.54 -26.48 2.48
C ILE A 140 18.58 -25.65 1.21
N ILE A 141 19.66 -25.78 0.44
CA ILE A 141 19.81 -25.20 -0.88
C ILE A 141 19.94 -26.34 -1.88
N SER A 142 19.11 -26.38 -2.89
CA SER A 142 19.08 -27.43 -3.91
C SER A 142 19.01 -26.87 -5.32
N TRP A 143 19.48 -27.62 -6.30
CA TRP A 143 19.44 -27.23 -7.70
C TRP A 143 19.48 -28.42 -8.65
N ASN A 144 18.96 -28.21 -9.86
CA ASN A 144 19.19 -29.05 -11.04
C ASN A 144 19.50 -28.14 -12.26
N ASP A 145 19.38 -28.67 -13.49
CA ASP A 145 19.62 -27.91 -14.72
C ASP A 145 18.49 -26.93 -15.10
N GLU A 146 17.33 -27.04 -14.48
CA GLU A 146 16.16 -26.19 -14.75
C GLU A 146 15.94 -25.10 -13.70
N ARG A 147 16.22 -25.38 -12.42
CA ARG A 147 15.90 -24.48 -11.30
C ARG A 147 16.77 -24.70 -10.07
N MET A 148 16.71 -23.71 -9.19
CA MET A 148 17.22 -23.73 -7.83
C MET A 148 16.04 -23.54 -6.87
N ILE A 149 16.06 -24.28 -5.75
CA ILE A 149 15.10 -24.18 -4.65
C ILE A 149 15.85 -24.06 -3.33
N ILE A 150 15.55 -23.01 -2.56
CA ILE A 150 15.98 -22.86 -1.17
C ILE A 150 14.75 -23.06 -0.30
N LEU A 151 14.88 -23.81 0.79
CA LEU A 151 13.89 -23.87 1.86
C LEU A 151 14.57 -23.52 3.18
N ALA A 152 13.92 -22.72 4.01
CA ALA A 152 14.43 -22.37 5.33
C ALA A 152 13.29 -22.13 6.34
N SER A 153 13.50 -22.53 7.58
CA SER A 153 12.67 -22.14 8.72
C SER A 153 13.55 -21.46 9.78
N PRO A 154 13.55 -20.13 9.87
CA PRO A 154 14.44 -19.40 10.79
C PRO A 154 14.22 -19.72 12.27
N HIS A 155 13.01 -20.16 12.61
CA HIS A 155 12.53 -20.37 13.98
C HIS A 155 12.50 -21.83 14.41
N SER A 156 12.63 -22.77 13.47
CA SER A 156 12.62 -24.20 13.77
C SER A 156 14.01 -24.82 13.63
N ASP A 157 14.49 -25.43 14.70
CA ASP A 157 15.67 -26.33 14.69
C ASP A 157 15.24 -27.80 14.61
N GLU A 158 13.93 -28.06 14.50
CA GLU A 158 13.35 -29.40 14.63
C GLU A 158 13.28 -30.16 13.29
N PHE A 159 13.38 -29.46 12.16
CA PHE A 159 13.32 -30.05 10.84
C PHE A 159 14.59 -30.86 10.51
N THR A 160 14.40 -32.16 10.27
CA THR A 160 15.50 -33.05 9.90
C THR A 160 15.85 -32.94 8.42
N ILE A 161 17.00 -33.49 8.02
CA ILE A 161 17.36 -33.57 6.61
C ILE A 161 16.32 -34.35 5.79
N GLU A 162 15.72 -35.40 6.37
CA GLU A 162 14.68 -36.19 5.72
C GLU A 162 13.42 -35.36 5.44
N TYR A 163 13.04 -34.46 6.36
CA TYR A 163 11.96 -33.50 6.12
C TYR A 163 12.29 -32.60 4.93
N TRP A 164 13.47 -31.98 4.93
CA TRP A 164 13.89 -31.07 3.87
C TRP A 164 13.94 -31.75 2.50
N THR A 165 14.54 -32.93 2.40
CA THR A 165 14.59 -33.68 1.13
C THR A 165 13.20 -34.15 0.71
N GLY A 166 12.34 -34.57 1.64
CA GLY A 166 10.96 -34.96 1.32
C GLY A 166 10.11 -33.78 0.82
N ALA A 167 10.34 -32.58 1.35
CA ALA A 167 9.76 -31.35 0.81
C ALA A 167 10.30 -31.06 -0.60
N LEU A 168 11.62 -31.10 -0.81
CA LEU A 168 12.22 -30.88 -2.13
C LEU A 168 11.72 -31.87 -3.19
N ASP A 169 11.57 -33.16 -2.86
CA ASP A 169 11.05 -34.17 -3.79
C ASP A 169 9.67 -33.76 -4.34
N ARG A 170 8.79 -33.25 -3.47
CA ARG A 170 7.47 -32.71 -3.86
C ARG A 170 7.58 -31.48 -4.75
N LEU A 171 8.55 -30.60 -4.50
CA LEU A 171 8.71 -29.35 -5.27
C LEU A 171 9.44 -29.56 -6.61
N TYR A 172 10.26 -30.61 -6.75
CA TYR A 172 10.87 -30.97 -8.03
C TYR A 172 9.96 -31.79 -8.93
N ASP A 173 9.03 -32.57 -8.37
CA ASP A 173 8.03 -33.31 -9.14
C ASP A 173 6.61 -33.04 -8.61
N PRO A 174 6.11 -31.79 -8.71
CA PRO A 174 4.83 -31.43 -8.15
C PRO A 174 3.70 -32.07 -8.95
N VAL A 175 2.69 -32.59 -8.24
CA VAL A 175 1.41 -32.89 -8.86
C VAL A 175 0.87 -31.59 -9.44
N LYS A 176 0.44 -31.61 -10.71
CA LYS A 176 0.08 -30.39 -11.44
C LYS A 176 -1.00 -29.58 -10.72
N GLU A 177 -1.95 -30.26 -10.10
CA GLU A 177 -3.04 -29.66 -9.33
C GLU A 177 -2.56 -29.03 -8.01
N GLU A 178 -1.45 -29.51 -7.42
CA GLU A 178 -0.84 -29.03 -6.16
C GLU A 178 0.20 -27.91 -6.38
N SER A 179 0.23 -27.34 -7.59
CA SER A 179 1.09 -26.22 -7.93
C SER A 179 0.31 -24.92 -7.87
N ILE A 180 0.93 -23.83 -7.43
CA ILE A 180 0.34 -22.48 -7.46
C ILE A 180 -0.19 -22.09 -8.85
N THR A 181 0.39 -22.66 -9.92
CA THR A 181 -0.03 -22.40 -11.30
C THR A 181 -1.40 -23.00 -11.65
N SER A 182 -1.93 -23.89 -10.80
CA SER A 182 -3.30 -24.42 -10.89
C SER A 182 -4.34 -23.38 -10.41
N MET A 183 -3.92 -22.41 -9.59
CA MET A 183 -4.80 -21.40 -9.01
C MET A 183 -5.13 -20.31 -10.04
N VAL A 184 -6.42 -20.15 -10.34
CA VAL A 184 -6.92 -19.17 -11.30
C VAL A 184 -6.56 -17.74 -10.88
N ASP A 185 -6.70 -17.42 -9.60
CA ASP A 185 -6.41 -16.09 -9.06
C ASP A 185 -4.91 -15.75 -9.14
N PHE A 186 -4.04 -16.69 -8.77
CA PHE A 186 -2.59 -16.51 -8.91
C PHE A 186 -2.17 -16.33 -10.37
N MET A 187 -2.85 -17.01 -11.30
CA MET A 187 -2.57 -16.86 -12.72
C MET A 187 -2.99 -15.49 -13.28
N ASP A 188 -4.07 -14.89 -12.76
CA ASP A 188 -4.40 -13.49 -13.02
C ASP A 188 -3.33 -12.55 -12.44
N PHE A 189 -2.91 -12.80 -11.19
CA PHE A 189 -1.82 -12.07 -10.54
C PHE A 189 -0.53 -12.09 -11.36
N HIS A 190 -0.09 -13.27 -11.78
CA HIS A 190 1.12 -13.46 -12.58
C HIS A 190 1.05 -12.69 -13.90
N GLY A 191 -0.13 -12.58 -14.51
CA GLY A 191 -0.36 -11.82 -15.73
C GLY A 191 -0.14 -10.31 -15.59
N LYS A 192 -0.23 -9.77 -14.37
CA LYS A 192 -0.15 -8.33 -14.06
C LYS A 192 1.18 -7.91 -13.42
N MET A 193 2.08 -8.86 -13.15
CA MET A 193 3.33 -8.62 -12.43
C MET A 193 4.18 -7.48 -13.01
N LYS A 194 4.71 -6.66 -12.09
CA LYS A 194 5.55 -5.47 -12.26
C LYS A 194 6.97 -5.74 -11.77
N ASP A 195 7.67 -4.76 -11.20
CA ASP A 195 9.06 -4.95 -10.76
C ASP A 195 9.14 -5.80 -9.48
N MET A 196 8.22 -5.57 -8.54
CA MET A 196 8.05 -6.35 -7.32
C MET A 196 6.56 -6.61 -7.09
N ASN A 197 6.22 -7.80 -6.61
CA ASN A 197 4.83 -8.21 -6.47
C ASN A 197 4.64 -9.07 -5.25
N LEU A 198 3.43 -9.04 -4.70
CA LEU A 198 3.03 -9.82 -3.56
C LEU A 198 1.63 -10.37 -3.81
N TRP A 199 1.50 -11.68 -3.71
CA TRP A 199 0.23 -12.37 -3.68
C TRP A 199 0.08 -12.99 -2.30
N VAL A 200 -1.11 -12.88 -1.71
CA VAL A 200 -1.41 -13.41 -0.39
C VAL A 200 -2.73 -14.16 -0.48
N SER A 201 -2.78 -15.41 -0.03
CA SER A 201 -4.01 -16.16 0.21
C SER A 201 -4.39 -16.04 1.68
N SER A 202 -5.69 -15.94 1.95
CA SER A 202 -6.21 -15.94 3.32
C SER A 202 -6.46 -17.32 3.91
N ASP A 203 -6.36 -18.39 3.11
CA ASP A 203 -6.74 -19.77 3.51
C ASP A 203 -6.04 -20.22 4.80
N GLU A 204 -4.75 -19.92 4.93
CA GLU A 204 -3.95 -20.26 6.13
C GLU A 204 -3.40 -19.00 6.84
N LEU A 205 -4.06 -17.83 6.68
CA LEU A 205 -3.67 -16.59 7.39
C LEU A 205 -4.18 -16.54 8.83
N LYS A 206 -5.23 -17.28 9.16
CA LYS A 206 -5.87 -17.21 10.48
C LYS A 206 -4.89 -17.46 11.63
N PRO A 207 -4.00 -18.47 11.59
CA PRO A 207 -2.98 -18.66 12.63
C PRO A 207 -2.02 -17.47 12.78
N PHE A 208 -1.64 -16.80 11.69
CA PHE A 208 -0.82 -15.58 11.76
C PHE A 208 -1.55 -14.44 12.46
N ILE A 209 -2.82 -14.23 12.10
CA ILE A 209 -3.64 -13.18 12.69
C ILE A 209 -3.82 -13.45 14.19
N GLU A 210 -4.14 -14.69 14.57
CA GLU A 210 -4.31 -15.08 15.97
C GLU A 210 -3.00 -14.91 16.77
N LYS A 211 -1.84 -15.27 16.21
CA LYS A 211 -0.53 -15.10 16.86
C LYS A 211 -0.06 -13.64 16.94
N ALA A 212 -0.45 -12.81 15.98
CA ALA A 212 -0.07 -11.40 15.92
C ALA A 212 -0.96 -10.49 16.79
N ILE A 213 -2.18 -10.93 17.08
CA ILE A 213 -3.12 -10.21 17.93
C ILE A 213 -2.80 -10.51 19.40
N PRO A 214 -2.60 -9.49 20.26
CA PRO A 214 -2.43 -9.70 21.69
C PRO A 214 -3.60 -10.49 22.29
N ASP A 215 -3.33 -11.47 23.16
CA ASP A 215 -4.34 -12.32 23.85
C ASP A 215 -5.49 -11.53 24.52
N THR A 216 -5.26 -10.24 24.80
CA THR A 216 -6.24 -9.31 25.35
C THR A 216 -7.36 -8.93 24.38
N LEU A 217 -7.21 -9.20 23.08
CA LEU A 217 -8.17 -8.91 22.02
C LEU A 217 -8.78 -10.23 21.53
N GLN A 218 -10.04 -10.46 21.88
CA GLN A 218 -10.80 -11.59 21.33
C GLN A 218 -11.19 -11.26 19.89
N PHE A 219 -10.44 -11.81 18.94
CA PHE A 219 -10.67 -11.63 17.50
C PHE A 219 -11.35 -12.87 16.93
N GLU A 220 -12.67 -12.83 16.83
CA GLU A 220 -13.43 -13.84 16.08
C GLU A 220 -13.82 -13.27 14.72
N LEU A 221 -13.24 -13.84 13.66
CA LEU A 221 -13.69 -13.55 12.30
C LEU A 221 -15.09 -14.16 12.12
N PRO A 222 -16.09 -13.36 11.72
CA PRO A 222 -17.46 -13.83 11.56
C PRO A 222 -17.67 -14.61 10.25
N VAL A 223 -16.60 -14.80 9.48
CA VAL A 223 -16.55 -15.52 8.21
C VAL A 223 -15.28 -16.34 8.19
N GLU A 224 -15.36 -17.52 7.58
CA GLU A 224 -14.16 -18.25 7.20
C GLU A 224 -13.46 -17.50 6.06
N LEU A 225 -12.15 -17.32 6.16
CA LEU A 225 -11.36 -16.60 5.17
C LEU A 225 -10.86 -17.54 4.07
N TYR A 226 -11.74 -18.37 3.50
CA TYR A 226 -11.33 -19.23 2.38
C TYR A 226 -11.48 -18.51 1.03
N ASN A 227 -10.54 -18.78 0.13
CA ASN A 227 -10.44 -18.29 -1.24
C ASN A 227 -10.54 -16.76 -1.35
N ASN A 228 -9.86 -16.05 -0.45
CA ASN A 228 -9.67 -14.60 -0.60
C ASN A 228 -8.20 -14.32 -0.84
N TYR A 229 -7.96 -13.37 -1.73
CA TYR A 229 -6.63 -13.05 -2.20
C TYR A 229 -6.38 -11.56 -2.14
N ALA A 230 -5.16 -11.19 -1.78
CA ALA A 230 -4.68 -9.83 -1.87
C ALA A 230 -3.46 -9.78 -2.79
N HIS A 231 -3.50 -8.87 -3.75
CA HIS A 231 -2.41 -8.62 -4.69
C HIS A 231 -1.82 -7.26 -4.38
N ALA A 232 -0.51 -7.14 -4.42
CA ALA A 232 0.18 -5.86 -4.47
C ALA A 232 1.23 -5.89 -5.59
N TYR A 233 1.29 -4.81 -6.36
CA TYR A 233 2.24 -4.64 -7.46
C TYR A 233 2.98 -3.33 -7.24
N CYS A 234 4.30 -3.37 -7.34
CA CYS A 234 5.16 -2.20 -7.27
C CYS A 234 5.91 -2.05 -8.60
N GLU A 235 5.79 -0.85 -9.17
CA GLU A 235 6.42 -0.46 -10.42
C GLU A 235 7.23 0.82 -10.23
N PHE A 236 8.48 0.78 -10.66
CA PHE A 236 9.34 1.95 -10.80
C PHE A 236 9.32 2.38 -12.27
N ALA A 237 8.69 3.51 -12.55
CA ALA A 237 8.56 4.06 -13.89
C ALA A 237 8.45 5.59 -13.83
N ASP A 238 8.90 6.27 -14.88
CA ASP A 238 8.66 7.72 -15.07
C ASP A 238 9.05 8.62 -13.88
N GLY A 239 10.14 8.25 -13.18
CA GLY A 239 10.62 8.99 -12.01
C GLY A 239 9.74 8.82 -10.76
N ALA A 240 8.92 7.77 -10.69
CA ALA A 240 8.03 7.50 -9.56
C ALA A 240 8.00 6.02 -9.17
N MET A 241 7.58 5.76 -7.93
CA MET A 241 7.15 4.44 -7.45
C MET A 241 5.63 4.41 -7.45
N TYR A 242 5.05 3.46 -8.17
CA TYR A 242 3.63 3.18 -8.18
C TYR A 242 3.38 1.87 -7.45
N VAL A 243 2.51 1.90 -6.45
CA VAL A 243 2.03 0.69 -5.78
C VAL A 243 0.53 0.58 -6.03
N THR A 244 0.09 -0.54 -6.58
CA THR A 244 -1.33 -0.86 -6.73
C THR A 244 -1.66 -2.10 -5.93
N THR A 245 -2.82 -2.10 -5.28
CA THR A 245 -3.31 -3.24 -4.50
C THR A 245 -4.70 -3.62 -4.96
N GLU A 246 -4.99 -4.92 -4.98
CA GLU A 246 -6.30 -5.49 -5.33
C GLU A 246 -6.66 -6.53 -4.27
N THR A 247 -7.92 -6.59 -3.87
CA THR A 247 -8.45 -7.62 -2.97
C THR A 247 -9.59 -8.34 -3.65
N HIS A 248 -9.49 -9.66 -3.74
CA HIS A 248 -10.49 -10.53 -4.33
C HIS A 248 -11.11 -11.37 -3.22
N PHE A 249 -12.38 -11.13 -2.91
CA PHE A 249 -13.12 -11.91 -1.93
C PHE A 249 -13.83 -13.07 -2.61
N SER A 250 -13.97 -14.20 -1.90
CA SER A 250 -14.83 -15.29 -2.34
C SER A 250 -16.31 -14.86 -2.31
N GLU A 251 -17.18 -15.51 -3.10
CA GLU A 251 -18.61 -15.19 -3.08
C GLU A 251 -19.25 -15.29 -1.69
N GLU A 252 -18.74 -16.19 -0.83
CA GLU A 252 -19.18 -16.33 0.55
C GLU A 252 -18.77 -15.13 1.39
N VAL A 253 -17.51 -14.70 1.27
CA VAL A 253 -17.02 -13.51 1.97
C VAL A 253 -17.73 -12.27 1.44
N GLU A 254 -17.90 -12.08 0.14
CA GLU A 254 -18.62 -10.93 -0.42
C GLU A 254 -20.02 -10.73 0.18
N LYS A 255 -20.79 -11.81 0.35
CA LYS A 255 -22.14 -11.76 0.94
C LYS A 255 -22.14 -11.34 2.41
N ASN A 256 -21.06 -11.62 3.13
CA ASN A 256 -20.97 -11.42 4.57
C ASN A 256 -20.07 -10.23 4.96
N VAL A 257 -19.18 -9.79 4.06
CA VAL A 257 -18.20 -8.73 4.28
C VAL A 257 -18.79 -7.35 4.03
N GLU A 258 -19.93 -7.25 3.35
CA GLU A 258 -20.61 -5.97 3.09
C GLU A 258 -20.80 -5.16 4.39
N GLN A 259 -21.03 -5.82 5.52
CA GLN A 259 -21.16 -5.16 6.83
C GLN A 259 -19.84 -4.59 7.39
N PHE A 260 -18.68 -5.02 6.87
CA PHE A 260 -17.33 -4.55 7.22
C PHE A 260 -16.71 -3.62 6.19
N LEU A 261 -17.31 -3.52 5.00
CA LEU A 261 -16.91 -2.56 3.98
C LEU A 261 -17.37 -1.16 4.40
N VAL A 262 -16.55 -0.51 5.24
CA VAL A 262 -16.84 0.78 5.85
C VAL A 262 -16.66 1.95 4.88
N LEU A 263 -15.95 1.77 3.76
CA LEU A 263 -15.79 2.83 2.77
C LEU A 263 -17.05 2.91 1.89
N LYS A 264 -17.57 4.11 1.64
CA LYS A 264 -18.63 4.31 0.63
C LYS A 264 -18.06 4.12 -0.78
N PRO A 265 -18.87 4.00 -1.84
CA PRO A 265 -18.35 3.78 -3.19
C PRO A 265 -17.41 4.88 -3.73
N SER A 266 -17.61 6.13 -3.31
CA SER A 266 -16.82 7.27 -3.78
C SER A 266 -16.78 8.41 -2.77
N MET A 267 -15.77 9.27 -2.87
CA MET A 267 -15.74 10.54 -2.14
C MET A 267 -16.87 11.49 -2.55
N ASN A 268 -17.24 12.37 -1.61
CA ASN A 268 -18.26 13.40 -1.81
C ASN A 268 -17.72 14.53 -2.71
N GLN A 269 -18.20 14.58 -3.95
CA GLN A 269 -17.70 15.51 -4.96
C GLN A 269 -17.99 16.97 -4.64
N ASP A 270 -19.09 17.27 -3.96
CA ASP A 270 -19.45 18.65 -3.62
C ASP A 270 -18.53 19.19 -2.50
N LEU A 271 -18.10 18.34 -1.57
CA LEU A 271 -17.02 18.68 -0.62
C LEU A 271 -15.70 19.00 -1.33
N LEU A 272 -15.35 18.24 -2.38
CA LEU A 272 -14.11 18.46 -3.13
C LEU A 272 -14.15 19.76 -3.94
N LYS A 273 -15.31 20.14 -4.48
CA LYS A 273 -15.54 21.43 -5.16
C LYS A 273 -15.48 22.62 -4.23
N LEU A 274 -15.91 22.46 -2.97
CA LEU A 274 -15.85 23.52 -1.96
C LEU A 274 -14.45 23.67 -1.33
N ALA A 275 -13.61 22.64 -1.40
CA ALA A 275 -12.28 22.68 -0.80
C ALA A 275 -11.27 23.41 -1.72
N PRO A 276 -10.60 24.49 -1.27
CA PRO A 276 -9.59 25.17 -2.07
C PRO A 276 -8.36 24.28 -2.36
N GLY A 277 -7.80 24.39 -3.57
CA GLY A 277 -6.67 23.57 -4.05
C GLY A 277 -5.57 24.33 -4.81
N GLY A 278 -5.63 25.66 -4.92
CA GLY A 278 -4.72 26.46 -5.76
C GLY A 278 -3.23 26.39 -5.40
N ASN A 279 -2.87 26.32 -4.11
CA ASN A 279 -1.49 26.19 -3.62
C ASN A 279 -1.37 25.01 -2.65
N LEU A 280 -1.82 23.84 -3.10
CA LEU A 280 -2.03 22.69 -2.22
C LEU A 280 -0.73 22.14 -1.63
N LEU A 281 -0.67 22.08 -0.29
CA LEU A 281 0.39 21.41 0.46
C LEU A 281 -0.03 20.01 0.89
N LEU A 282 -1.27 19.86 1.34
CA LEU A 282 -1.83 18.60 1.81
C LEU A 282 -3.33 18.57 1.52
N ALA A 283 -3.83 17.44 1.06
CA ALA A 283 -5.26 17.14 1.05
C ALA A 283 -5.51 15.72 1.54
N ILE A 284 -6.56 15.54 2.34
CA ILE A 284 -7.09 14.24 2.73
C ILE A 284 -8.61 14.33 2.59
N SER A 285 -9.22 13.42 1.84
CA SER A 285 -10.66 13.32 1.74
C SER A 285 -11.09 11.87 1.89
N GLY A 286 -12.25 11.66 2.48
CA GLY A 286 -12.75 10.33 2.76
C GLY A 286 -14.27 10.29 2.88
N SER A 287 -14.83 9.13 2.57
CA SER A 287 -16.25 8.84 2.70
C SER A 287 -16.47 7.49 3.36
N LEU A 288 -17.04 7.52 4.56
CA LEU A 288 -17.24 6.36 5.43
C LEU A 288 -18.72 6.11 5.72
N ASP A 289 -19.14 4.86 5.72
CA ASP A 289 -20.38 4.43 6.33
C ASP A 289 -20.19 4.37 7.85
N LEU A 290 -20.65 5.41 8.56
CA LEU A 290 -20.50 5.52 10.01
C LEU A 290 -21.25 4.42 10.78
N THR A 291 -22.30 3.84 10.20
CA THR A 291 -23.05 2.74 10.83
C THR A 291 -22.23 1.48 10.80
N LYS A 292 -21.65 1.14 9.63
CA LYS A 292 -20.74 0.00 9.49
C LYS A 292 -19.47 0.20 10.30
N PHE A 293 -18.88 1.40 10.26
CA PHE A 293 -17.70 1.74 11.07
C PHE A 293 -17.96 1.57 12.56
N LYS A 294 -19.09 2.07 13.08
CA LYS A 294 -19.48 1.84 14.49
C LYS A 294 -19.65 0.35 14.77
N GLY A 295 -20.33 -0.40 13.88
CA GLY A 295 -20.52 -1.84 14.03
C GLY A 295 -19.21 -2.62 14.08
N LEU A 296 -18.22 -2.21 13.28
CA LEU A 296 -16.85 -2.74 13.29
C LEU A 296 -16.18 -2.43 14.65
N MET A 297 -16.22 -1.18 15.10
CA MET A 297 -15.61 -0.75 16.36
C MET A 297 -16.22 -1.42 17.59
N ASP A 298 -17.55 -1.57 17.64
CA ASP A 298 -18.26 -2.24 18.73
C ASP A 298 -17.82 -3.71 18.84
N ARG A 299 -17.56 -4.38 17.71
CA ARG A 299 -17.10 -5.78 17.68
C ARG A 299 -15.67 -5.94 18.16
N PHE A 300 -14.76 -5.06 17.72
CA PHE A 300 -13.34 -5.17 18.06
C PHE A 300 -12.95 -4.55 19.40
N GLN A 301 -13.91 -4.01 20.16
CA GLN A 301 -13.68 -3.36 21.46
C GLN A 301 -12.46 -2.42 21.45
N ALA A 302 -12.31 -1.65 20.36
CA ALA A 302 -11.09 -0.89 20.12
C ALA A 302 -10.84 0.09 21.29
N PRO A 303 -9.69 -0.03 22.00
CA PRO A 303 -9.42 0.81 23.16
C PRO A 303 -9.34 2.29 22.76
N GLY A 304 -10.07 3.16 23.47
CA GLY A 304 -9.98 4.62 23.32
C GLY A 304 -11.16 5.32 22.64
N MET A 305 -12.12 4.59 22.08
CA MET A 305 -13.32 5.20 21.45
C MET A 305 -14.24 5.85 22.50
N ASP A 306 -14.43 5.20 23.66
CA ASP A 306 -15.12 5.81 24.80
C ASP A 306 -14.46 7.12 25.26
N GLN A 307 -13.12 7.21 25.14
CA GLN A 307 -12.39 8.42 25.49
C GLN A 307 -12.58 9.53 24.44
N MET A 308 -12.63 9.20 23.15
CA MET A 308 -12.87 10.17 22.08
C MET A 308 -14.32 10.68 22.10
N GLY A 309 -15.29 9.77 22.23
CA GLY A 309 -16.70 10.11 22.41
C GLY A 309 -16.93 10.96 23.65
N GLY A 310 -16.34 10.58 24.78
CA GLY A 310 -16.43 11.35 26.03
C GLY A 310 -15.81 12.75 25.95
N LYS A 311 -14.68 12.92 25.23
CA LYS A 311 -14.08 14.25 25.01
C LYS A 311 -14.95 15.13 24.11
N LEU A 312 -15.51 14.57 23.04
CA LEU A 312 -16.40 15.32 22.13
C LEU A 312 -17.68 15.73 22.83
N GLU A 313 -18.27 14.84 23.64
CA GLU A 313 -19.45 15.16 24.46
C GLU A 313 -19.14 16.26 25.48
N GLN A 314 -17.97 16.24 26.14
CA GLN A 314 -17.55 17.29 27.08
C GLN A 314 -17.44 18.69 26.43
N VAL A 315 -17.01 18.75 25.16
CA VAL A 315 -16.82 20.03 24.44
C VAL A 315 -18.12 20.53 23.80
N THR A 316 -18.87 19.62 23.19
CA THR A 316 -20.05 19.97 22.37
C THR A 316 -21.37 19.85 23.13
N GLY A 317 -21.41 19.12 24.24
CA GLY A 317 -22.65 18.73 24.91
C GLY A 317 -23.56 17.83 24.05
N VAL A 318 -23.01 17.21 22.99
CA VAL A 318 -23.74 16.29 22.12
C VAL A 318 -23.36 14.84 22.47
N PRO A 319 -24.34 13.99 22.82
CA PRO A 319 -24.09 12.58 23.05
C PRO A 319 -23.49 11.89 21.80
N PRO A 320 -22.59 10.91 21.95
CA PRO A 320 -21.95 10.22 20.82
C PRO A 320 -22.91 9.66 19.77
N LYS A 321 -24.07 9.15 20.21
CA LYS A 321 -25.10 8.63 19.30
C LYS A 321 -25.74 9.73 18.43
N GLU A 322 -25.97 10.90 19.00
CA GLU A 322 -26.50 12.05 18.29
C GLU A 322 -25.44 12.64 17.34
N LEU A 323 -24.16 12.64 17.73
CA LEU A 323 -23.04 12.98 16.85
C LEU A 323 -22.99 12.09 15.61
N LEU A 324 -23.04 10.76 15.79
CA LEU A 324 -23.02 9.81 14.67
C LEU A 324 -24.22 10.00 13.72
N GLN A 325 -25.39 10.37 14.25
CA GLN A 325 -26.59 10.61 13.44
C GLN A 325 -26.56 11.96 12.72
N ALA A 326 -25.85 12.95 13.27
CA ALA A 326 -25.72 14.27 12.66
C ALA A 326 -24.64 14.34 11.57
N LEU A 327 -23.79 13.32 11.44
CA LEU A 327 -22.74 13.25 10.42
C LEU A 327 -23.09 12.24 9.31
N THR A 328 -22.70 12.56 8.09
CA THR A 328 -22.86 11.66 6.92
C THR A 328 -21.70 10.68 6.77
N GLY A 329 -20.56 10.95 7.41
CA GLY A 329 -19.31 10.21 7.24
C GLY A 329 -18.40 10.70 6.10
N ASP A 330 -18.80 11.78 5.41
CA ASP A 330 -17.95 12.45 4.43
C ASP A 330 -17.11 13.52 5.11
N PHE A 331 -15.81 13.59 4.78
CA PHE A 331 -14.91 14.61 5.27
C PHE A 331 -13.87 15.00 4.23
N THR A 332 -13.36 16.23 4.32
CA THR A 332 -12.25 16.73 3.50
C THR A 332 -11.44 17.73 4.31
N ILE A 333 -10.12 17.57 4.29
CA ILE A 333 -9.17 18.50 4.86
C ILE A 333 -8.24 18.93 3.74
N ALA A 334 -8.08 20.24 3.56
CA ALA A 334 -7.09 20.79 2.64
C ALA A 334 -6.25 21.85 3.36
N VAL A 335 -4.94 21.83 3.10
CA VAL A 335 -4.00 22.82 3.60
C VAL A 335 -3.29 23.43 2.39
N ASN A 336 -3.48 24.73 2.21
CA ASN A 336 -2.90 25.51 1.12
C ASN A 336 -1.87 26.50 1.66
N ALA A 337 -0.84 26.76 0.87
CA ALA A 337 0.13 27.81 1.16
C ALA A 337 -0.44 29.19 0.84
N VAL A 338 -0.22 30.14 1.75
CA VAL A 338 -0.60 31.55 1.52
C VAL A 338 0.63 32.33 1.04
N GLN A 339 0.48 33.06 -0.06
CA GLN A 339 1.50 33.99 -0.53
C GLN A 339 1.35 35.35 0.19
N GLY A 340 2.44 35.87 0.75
CA GLY A 340 2.50 37.22 1.36
C GLY A 340 2.78 37.26 2.87
N GLU A 341 2.74 38.46 3.46
CA GLU A 341 3.00 38.72 4.89
C GLU A 341 1.75 38.45 5.75
N SER A 342 1.24 37.22 5.73
CA SER A 342 0.21 36.78 6.70
C SER A 342 0.87 36.28 7.98
N MET A 343 0.27 36.55 9.15
CA MET A 343 0.73 35.95 10.41
C MET A 343 0.57 34.42 10.41
N ILE A 344 -0.43 33.90 9.69
CA ILE A 344 -0.64 32.46 9.49
C ILE A 344 -0.33 32.17 8.01
N PRO A 345 0.77 31.44 7.72
CA PRO A 345 1.24 31.25 6.35
C PRO A 345 0.52 30.13 5.60
N VAL A 346 -0.61 29.65 6.13
CA VAL A 346 -1.41 28.57 5.58
C VAL A 346 -2.90 28.86 5.67
N GLU A 347 -3.62 28.40 4.66
CA GLU A 347 -5.07 28.29 4.65
C GLU A 347 -5.44 26.84 4.92
N ILE A 348 -6.32 26.65 5.89
CA ILE A 348 -6.85 25.35 6.29
C ILE A 348 -8.31 25.35 5.93
N PHE A 349 -8.75 24.29 5.28
CA PHE A 349 -10.14 23.98 5.04
C PHE A 349 -10.43 22.64 5.72
N ALA A 350 -11.53 22.58 6.45
CA ALA A 350 -12.12 21.34 6.96
C ALA A 350 -13.60 21.34 6.59
N GLY A 351 -13.99 20.38 5.75
CA GLY A 351 -15.37 20.15 5.34
C GLY A 351 -15.85 18.80 5.87
N ILE A 352 -17.09 18.77 6.37
CA ILE A 352 -17.73 17.58 6.93
C ILE A 352 -19.17 17.55 6.44
N GLY A 353 -19.63 16.43 5.88
CA GLY A 353 -21.03 16.29 5.50
C GLY A 353 -21.91 16.07 6.75
N VAL A 354 -22.98 16.84 6.87
CA VAL A 354 -23.87 16.84 8.04
C VAL A 354 -25.32 16.56 7.63
N ASN A 355 -26.11 15.94 8.51
CA ASN A 355 -27.54 15.71 8.30
C ASN A 355 -28.41 16.84 8.90
N ASN A 356 -27.83 17.70 9.72
CA ASN A 356 -28.49 18.84 10.37
C ASN A 356 -27.44 19.83 10.94
N SER A 357 -27.90 20.99 11.41
CA SER A 357 -27.05 22.06 11.94
C SER A 357 -26.68 21.93 13.42
N ILE A 358 -27.14 20.89 14.13
CA ILE A 358 -27.10 20.85 15.60
C ILE A 358 -25.67 20.90 16.16
N ILE A 359 -24.73 20.24 15.48
CA ILE A 359 -23.31 20.19 15.90
C ILE A 359 -22.69 21.58 15.72
N GLN A 360 -22.92 22.22 14.57
CA GLN A 360 -22.39 23.55 14.30
C GLN A 360 -22.93 24.55 15.33
N GLU A 361 -24.24 24.59 15.54
CA GLU A 361 -24.88 25.52 16.48
C GLU A 361 -24.33 25.37 17.90
N LYS A 362 -24.26 24.14 18.42
CA LYS A 362 -23.72 23.88 19.76
C LYS A 362 -22.23 24.21 19.86
N LEU A 363 -21.43 23.94 18.83
CA LEU A 363 -20.01 24.30 18.83
C LEU A 363 -19.85 25.83 18.83
N MET A 364 -20.63 26.55 18.02
CA MET A 364 -20.58 28.02 17.97
C MET A 364 -21.04 28.65 19.28
N ASP A 365 -22.08 28.11 19.93
CA ASP A 365 -22.53 28.55 21.25
C ASP A 365 -21.42 28.40 22.30
N SER A 366 -20.75 27.24 22.34
CA SER A 366 -19.59 27.02 23.21
C SER A 366 -18.45 28.00 22.90
N LEU A 367 -18.12 28.22 21.62
CA LEU A 367 -17.04 29.11 21.20
C LEU A 367 -17.32 30.59 21.47
N SER A 368 -18.59 31.01 21.44
CA SER A 368 -18.98 32.40 21.73
C SER A 368 -18.61 32.85 23.15
N THR A 369 -18.41 31.89 24.06
CA THR A 369 -17.91 32.16 25.42
C THR A 369 -16.39 32.40 25.48
N MET A 370 -15.65 32.02 24.43
CA MET A 370 -14.18 32.02 24.39
C MET A 370 -13.62 33.04 23.39
N ALA A 371 -14.34 33.35 22.31
CA ALA A 371 -13.91 34.28 21.27
C ALA A 371 -15.11 35.06 20.70
N PRO A 372 -14.88 36.25 20.10
CA PRO A 372 -15.93 36.97 19.38
C PRO A 372 -16.39 36.14 18.17
N VAL A 373 -17.67 35.79 18.16
CA VAL A 373 -18.35 35.09 17.07
C VAL A 373 -19.44 36.01 16.52
N GLU A 374 -19.33 36.38 15.25
CA GLU A 374 -20.33 37.17 14.53
C GLU A 374 -21.07 36.27 13.54
N LYS A 375 -22.41 36.29 13.57
CA LYS A 375 -23.21 35.60 12.55
C LYS A 375 -23.48 36.56 11.39
N GLN A 376 -23.07 36.19 10.18
CA GLN A 376 -23.32 36.94 8.95
C GLN A 376 -23.88 36.01 7.87
N GLU A 377 -25.17 36.18 7.54
CA GLU A 377 -25.89 35.29 6.61
C GLU A 377 -25.77 33.82 7.05
N ASP A 378 -25.21 32.96 6.19
CA ASP A 378 -25.07 31.53 6.41
C ASP A 378 -23.75 31.13 7.11
N PHE A 379 -22.95 32.13 7.53
CA PHE A 379 -21.65 31.92 8.15
C PHE A 379 -21.56 32.52 9.57
N PHE A 380 -20.81 31.83 10.41
CA PHE A 380 -20.23 32.35 11.63
C PHE A 380 -18.78 32.78 11.34
N ILE A 381 -18.44 34.00 11.74
CA ILE A 381 -17.10 34.57 11.63
C ILE A 381 -16.50 34.63 13.02
N ILE A 382 -15.46 33.83 13.23
CA ILE A 382 -14.73 33.75 14.49
C ILE A 382 -13.47 34.59 14.31
N ASN A 383 -13.32 35.65 15.10
CA ASN A 383 -12.11 36.48 15.06
C ASN A 383 -11.13 36.02 16.15
N PHE A 384 -9.99 35.46 15.73
CA PHE A 384 -8.93 35.04 16.63
C PHE A 384 -7.63 35.75 16.31
N GLN A 385 -7.21 36.67 17.20
CA GLN A 385 -5.99 37.46 17.05
C GLN A 385 -5.89 38.23 15.71
N GLY A 386 -7.04 38.70 15.19
CA GLY A 386 -7.10 39.44 13.92
C GLY A 386 -7.18 38.56 12.67
N ASN A 387 -7.28 37.24 12.82
CA ASN A 387 -7.58 36.32 11.73
C ASN A 387 -9.06 35.94 11.76
N GLU A 388 -9.70 35.98 10.60
CA GLU A 388 -11.09 35.55 10.42
C GLU A 388 -11.09 34.05 10.09
N ILE A 389 -11.88 33.29 10.85
CA ILE A 389 -12.21 31.90 10.56
C ILE A 389 -13.70 31.86 10.25
N TYR A 390 -14.04 31.38 9.06
CA TYR A 390 -15.39 31.20 8.57
C TYR A 390 -15.88 29.79 8.92
N SER A 391 -17.07 29.68 9.47
CA SER A 391 -17.77 28.42 9.73
C SER A 391 -19.19 28.50 9.18
N GLY A 392 -19.55 27.68 8.20
CA GLY A 392 -20.86 27.77 7.53
C GLY A 392 -21.35 26.40 7.05
N ILE A 393 -22.66 26.28 6.82
CA ILE A 393 -23.23 25.08 6.18
C ILE A 393 -23.67 25.49 4.76
N ILE A 394 -23.10 24.84 3.75
CA ILE A 394 -23.45 25.02 2.34
C ILE A 394 -23.87 23.66 1.80
N ASN A 395 -25.09 23.50 1.29
CA ASN A 395 -25.60 22.24 0.73
C ASN A 395 -25.40 21.02 1.66
N ASP A 396 -25.75 21.16 2.94
CA ASP A 396 -25.57 20.13 3.97
C ASP A 396 -24.09 19.76 4.25
N LEU A 397 -23.15 20.60 3.83
CA LEU A 397 -21.72 20.47 4.09
C LEU A 397 -21.30 21.55 5.08
N TRP A 398 -20.90 21.14 6.28
CA TRP A 398 -20.32 22.04 7.26
C TRP A 398 -18.85 22.29 6.92
N VAL A 399 -18.52 23.54 6.66
CA VAL A 399 -17.17 24.00 6.33
C VAL A 399 -16.64 24.88 7.44
N ILE A 400 -15.37 24.70 7.78
CA ILE A 400 -14.56 25.59 8.62
C ILE A 400 -13.30 25.93 7.85
N THR A 401 -13.02 27.22 7.65
CA THR A 401 -11.80 27.66 6.94
C THR A 401 -11.35 29.06 7.33
N ASN A 402 -10.06 29.34 7.22
CA ASN A 402 -9.50 30.70 7.29
C ASN A 402 -9.13 31.26 5.90
N ALA A 403 -9.61 30.64 4.81
CA ALA A 403 -9.41 31.13 3.45
C ALA A 403 -10.07 32.49 3.24
N ARG A 404 -9.29 33.49 2.82
CA ARG A 404 -9.81 34.85 2.62
C ARG A 404 -10.74 34.89 1.42
N GLY A 405 -11.86 35.58 1.54
CA GLY A 405 -12.84 35.68 0.44
C GLY A 405 -13.75 34.46 0.28
N TYR A 406 -13.52 33.39 1.05
CA TYR A 406 -14.23 32.11 0.91
C TYR A 406 -15.75 32.24 0.89
N LYS A 407 -16.31 33.13 1.73
CA LYS A 407 -17.76 33.36 1.78
C LYS A 407 -18.32 33.81 0.42
N ASP A 408 -17.59 34.63 -0.31
CA ASP A 408 -18.03 35.15 -1.60
C ASP A 408 -17.77 34.13 -2.71
N ASP A 409 -16.64 33.41 -2.63
CA ASP A 409 -16.24 32.41 -3.63
C ASP A 409 -17.16 31.17 -3.60
N ALA A 410 -17.55 30.70 -2.41
CA ALA A 410 -18.29 29.45 -2.25
C ALA A 410 -19.81 29.55 -2.49
N LYS A 411 -20.34 30.72 -2.89
CA LYS A 411 -21.80 30.98 -2.99
C LYS A 411 -22.51 30.09 -4.03
N ASP A 412 -21.80 29.70 -5.08
CA ASP A 412 -22.35 28.85 -6.14
C ASP A 412 -22.14 27.34 -5.87
N GLY A 413 -21.66 26.98 -4.66
CA GLY A 413 -21.42 25.59 -4.26
C GLY A 413 -20.08 25.02 -4.74
N GLU A 414 -19.19 25.88 -5.23
CA GLU A 414 -17.85 25.55 -5.73
C GLU A 414 -16.94 26.76 -5.49
N VAL A 415 -15.64 26.52 -5.27
CA VAL A 415 -14.64 27.59 -5.21
C VAL A 415 -13.76 27.57 -6.46
N GLU A 416 -13.25 28.74 -6.84
CA GLU A 416 -12.25 28.83 -7.92
C GLU A 416 -10.96 28.09 -7.50
N HIS A 417 -10.43 27.23 -8.39
CA HIS A 417 -9.29 26.36 -8.11
C HIS A 417 -9.53 25.41 -6.93
N SER A 418 -10.54 24.57 -7.05
CA SER A 418 -10.91 23.56 -6.07
C SER A 418 -9.87 22.42 -5.98
N LEU A 419 -10.06 21.47 -5.06
CA LEU A 419 -9.24 20.25 -5.04
C LEU A 419 -9.33 19.46 -6.34
N LEU A 420 -10.46 19.52 -7.06
CA LEU A 420 -10.64 18.86 -8.36
C LEU A 420 -9.82 19.50 -9.48
N ASP A 421 -9.39 20.76 -9.31
CA ASP A 421 -8.48 21.46 -10.23
C ASP A 421 -7.00 21.26 -9.86
N SER A 422 -6.74 20.61 -8.74
CA SER A 422 -5.39 20.42 -8.18
C SER A 422 -4.82 19.04 -8.48
N LYS A 423 -3.58 18.80 -8.05
CA LYS A 423 -2.94 17.48 -8.08
C LYS A 423 -3.68 16.41 -7.28
N PHE A 424 -4.53 16.80 -6.33
CA PHE A 424 -5.38 15.85 -5.61
C PHE A 424 -6.37 15.11 -6.51
N SER A 425 -6.79 15.70 -7.64
CA SER A 425 -7.73 15.07 -8.58
C SER A 425 -7.26 13.70 -9.10
N GLU A 426 -5.94 13.49 -9.20
CA GLU A 426 -5.33 12.21 -9.56
C GLU A 426 -5.59 11.10 -8.52
N TYR A 427 -6.04 11.45 -7.33
CA TYR A 427 -6.33 10.56 -6.20
C TYR A 427 -7.80 10.61 -5.77
N ALA A 428 -8.67 11.21 -6.60
CA ALA A 428 -10.08 11.41 -6.33
C ALA A 428 -11.00 10.26 -6.81
N ASP A 429 -10.43 9.15 -7.26
CA ASP A 429 -11.12 8.02 -7.92
C ASP A 429 -11.71 6.98 -6.96
N GLY A 430 -11.38 7.06 -5.67
CA GLY A 430 -11.83 6.13 -4.63
C GLY A 430 -12.75 6.74 -3.58
N SER A 431 -12.80 6.06 -2.45
CA SER A 431 -13.54 6.46 -1.24
C SER A 431 -12.67 7.24 -0.27
N LEU A 432 -11.35 7.09 -0.39
CA LEU A 432 -10.32 7.81 0.35
C LEU A 432 -9.31 8.33 -0.66
N GLY A 433 -8.88 9.57 -0.48
CA GLY A 433 -7.83 10.20 -1.28
C GLY A 433 -6.89 10.99 -0.37
N MET A 434 -5.60 10.97 -0.71
CA MET A 434 -4.57 11.75 -0.03
C MET A 434 -3.59 12.33 -1.06
N TYR A 435 -3.16 13.55 -0.82
CA TYR A 435 -2.05 14.19 -1.50
C TYR A 435 -1.18 14.93 -0.49
N LEU A 436 0.14 14.83 -0.66
CA LEU A 436 1.13 15.58 0.10
C LEU A 436 2.20 16.10 -0.86
N ASN A 437 2.36 17.43 -0.88
CA ASN A 437 3.49 18.07 -1.52
C ASN A 437 4.74 17.83 -0.67
N LEU A 438 5.80 17.32 -1.29
CA LEU A 438 7.10 17.09 -0.64
C LEU A 438 8.16 18.05 -1.17
N ASP A 439 7.85 18.89 -2.16
CA ASP A 439 8.78 19.89 -2.68
C ASP A 439 8.78 21.16 -1.81
N LEU A 440 9.64 21.17 -0.79
CA LEU A 440 9.80 22.33 0.11
C LEU A 440 10.20 23.61 -0.61
N SER A 441 10.79 23.53 -1.80
CA SER A 441 11.17 24.74 -2.55
C SER A 441 9.95 25.55 -3.00
N THR A 442 8.79 24.89 -3.10
CA THR A 442 7.50 25.52 -3.44
C THR A 442 6.80 26.15 -2.23
N TYR A 443 7.28 25.90 -1.02
CA TYR A 443 6.63 26.37 0.21
C TYR A 443 6.99 27.84 0.49
N PRO A 444 6.08 28.66 1.04
CA PRO A 444 6.42 30.02 1.47
C PRO A 444 7.55 30.02 2.52
N ALA A 445 8.42 31.01 2.46
CA ALA A 445 9.59 31.12 3.35
C ALA A 445 9.23 31.05 4.85
N MET A 446 8.07 31.59 5.23
CA MET A 446 7.59 31.51 6.62
C MET A 446 7.27 30.07 7.03
N VAL A 447 6.64 29.26 6.16
CA VAL A 447 6.37 27.84 6.42
C VAL A 447 7.68 27.08 6.57
N GLN A 448 8.62 27.29 5.65
CA GLN A 448 9.95 26.68 5.71
C GLN A 448 10.70 27.03 7.01
N SER A 449 10.57 28.29 7.47
CA SER A 449 11.14 28.78 8.72
C SER A 449 10.52 28.07 9.93
N ILE A 450 9.18 27.95 10.00
CA ILE A 450 8.48 27.25 11.09
C ILE A 450 8.91 25.78 11.15
N MET A 451 8.95 25.10 10.00
CA MET A 451 9.39 23.69 9.93
C MET A 451 10.85 23.52 10.37
N SER A 452 11.69 24.54 10.15
CA SER A 452 13.10 24.53 10.56
C SER A 452 13.33 24.73 12.06
N GLN A 453 12.32 25.12 12.84
CA GLN A 453 12.47 25.39 14.29
C GLN A 453 12.63 24.12 15.14
N LYS A 454 12.32 22.93 14.59
CA LYS A 454 12.48 21.63 15.27
C LYS A 454 13.57 20.80 14.58
N PRO A 455 14.82 20.77 15.10
CA PRO A 455 15.98 20.19 14.41
C PRO A 455 15.81 18.71 14.02
N GLN A 456 15.19 17.89 14.86
CA GLN A 456 14.94 16.47 14.57
C GLN A 456 13.90 16.29 13.45
N GLN A 457 12.82 17.08 13.47
CA GLN A 457 11.81 17.04 12.41
C GLN A 457 12.40 17.55 11.09
N LYS A 458 13.27 18.56 11.15
CA LYS A 458 13.98 19.08 9.99
C LYS A 458 14.84 18.01 9.31
N GLN A 459 15.55 17.15 10.04
CA GLN A 459 16.39 16.11 9.42
C GLN A 459 15.56 15.08 8.64
N TRP A 460 14.48 14.57 9.24
CA TRP A 460 13.59 13.62 8.57
C TRP A 460 12.86 14.26 7.38
N LEU A 461 12.40 15.50 7.55
CA LEU A 461 11.77 16.26 6.49
C LEU A 461 12.73 16.51 5.33
N VAL A 462 13.96 16.99 5.60
CA VAL A 462 14.98 17.20 4.55
C VAL A 462 15.28 15.90 3.83
N HIS A 463 15.38 14.77 4.54
CA HIS A 463 15.67 13.48 3.90
C HIS A 463 14.55 13.03 2.96
N LEU A 464 13.28 13.19 3.34
CA LEU A 464 12.16 12.84 2.46
C LEU A 464 12.01 13.82 1.29
N THR A 465 12.16 15.11 1.56
CA THR A 465 11.89 16.19 0.59
C THR A 465 13.08 16.47 -0.34
N SER A 466 14.29 15.98 0.00
CA SER A 466 15.45 16.03 -0.90
C SER A 466 15.34 15.09 -2.07
N SER A 467 14.48 14.08 -1.96
CA SER A 467 14.40 12.96 -2.89
C SER A 467 13.06 12.92 -3.62
N PHE A 468 12.00 13.37 -2.95
CA PHE A 468 10.63 13.25 -3.44
C PHE A 468 9.95 14.60 -3.62
N LYS A 469 9.19 14.70 -4.71
CA LYS A 469 8.41 15.88 -5.08
C LYS A 469 7.01 15.83 -4.50
N CYS A 470 6.35 14.68 -4.53
CA CYS A 470 5.04 14.52 -3.94
C CYS A 470 4.76 13.05 -3.62
N MET A 471 3.74 12.87 -2.79
CA MET A 471 3.17 11.57 -2.47
C MET A 471 1.66 11.68 -2.62
N GLY A 472 1.02 10.64 -3.14
CA GLY A 472 -0.43 10.56 -3.14
C GLY A 472 -0.92 9.13 -3.06
N ALA A 473 -2.16 8.99 -2.62
CA ALA A 473 -2.80 7.69 -2.47
C ALA A 473 -4.29 7.79 -2.69
N SER A 474 -4.89 6.75 -3.27
CA SER A 474 -6.33 6.54 -3.29
C SER A 474 -6.67 5.12 -2.86
N ALA A 475 -7.83 4.95 -2.22
CA ALA A 475 -8.29 3.65 -1.77
C ALA A 475 -9.80 3.50 -1.88
N SER A 476 -10.23 2.28 -2.17
CA SER A 476 -11.60 1.79 -2.15
C SER A 476 -11.66 0.50 -1.32
N ASN A 477 -12.84 -0.12 -1.23
CA ASN A 477 -12.99 -1.40 -0.51
C ASN A 477 -12.19 -2.55 -1.13
N TYR A 478 -11.88 -2.50 -2.42
CA TYR A 478 -11.30 -3.61 -3.18
C TYR A 478 -9.98 -3.28 -3.86
N SER A 479 -9.59 -2.01 -3.87
CA SER A 479 -8.39 -1.57 -4.56
C SER A 479 -7.75 -0.37 -3.89
N GLY A 480 -6.45 -0.25 -4.09
CA GLY A 480 -5.65 0.88 -3.62
C GLY A 480 -4.60 1.27 -4.63
N ARG A 481 -4.22 2.54 -4.59
CA ARG A 481 -3.11 3.09 -5.36
C ARG A 481 -2.30 4.01 -4.46
N PHE A 482 -0.99 3.90 -4.55
CA PHE A 482 -0.04 4.79 -3.92
C PHE A 482 0.99 5.23 -4.96
N THR A 483 1.41 6.48 -4.87
CA THR A 483 2.41 7.06 -5.76
C THR A 483 3.39 7.89 -4.94
N LEU A 484 4.68 7.70 -5.21
CA LEU A 484 5.76 8.51 -4.68
C LEU A 484 6.62 9.00 -5.84
N GLU A 485 6.49 10.28 -6.17
CA GLU A 485 7.23 10.91 -7.28
C GLU A 485 8.55 11.48 -6.78
N THR A 486 9.62 11.25 -7.53
CA THR A 486 10.93 11.87 -7.27
C THR A 486 10.96 13.33 -7.71
N ASN A 487 11.91 14.09 -7.16
CA ASN A 487 12.21 15.45 -7.62
C ASN A 487 13.27 15.48 -8.75
N MET A 488 13.86 14.33 -9.10
CA MET A 488 14.90 14.18 -10.12
C MET A 488 14.41 13.23 -11.22
N PRO A 489 13.84 13.73 -12.33
CA PRO A 489 13.23 12.88 -13.37
C PRO A 489 14.19 11.88 -14.03
N SER A 490 15.51 12.10 -13.91
CA SER A 490 16.55 11.19 -14.40
C SER A 490 16.88 10.05 -13.43
N GLU A 491 16.40 10.13 -12.19
CA GLU A 491 16.56 9.14 -11.13
C GLU A 491 15.18 8.55 -10.86
N ASN A 492 15.06 7.22 -10.78
CA ASN A 492 13.82 6.63 -10.30
C ASN A 492 13.81 6.60 -8.77
N SER A 493 12.64 6.43 -8.15
CA SER A 493 12.50 6.37 -6.70
C SER A 493 13.19 5.17 -6.04
N LEU A 494 13.73 4.23 -6.82
CA LEU A 494 14.58 3.15 -6.33
C LEU A 494 16.05 3.60 -6.12
N TYR A 495 16.47 4.66 -6.82
CA TYR A 495 17.81 5.21 -6.76
C TYR A 495 18.01 6.18 -5.58
N THR A 496 16.92 6.83 -5.15
CA THR A 496 16.92 7.90 -4.15
C THR A 496 16.60 7.41 -2.74
#